data_AF-A0AAD6W6D9-F1
#
_entry.id   AF-A0AAD6W6D9-F1
#
_cell.length_a   1.000
_cell.length_b   1.000
_cell.length_c   1.000
_cell.angle_alpha   90.00
_cell.angle_beta   90.00
_cell.angle_gamma   90.00
#
_symmetry.space_group_name_H-M   'P 1'
#
loop_
_entity.id
_entity.type
_entity.pdbx_description
1 polymer ?
#
loop_
_entity_poly.entity_id
_entity_poly.type
_entity_poly.pdbx_seq_one_letter_code
_entity_poly.pdbx_strand_id
1 'polypeptide(L)'
;MFPYGKTINEATGRPSDGLLIIDYIARSADLPLVVPYKNLSASHLSASRGVNFAYSGATALSKEVLAKKNIILDWAKPSLSVQLGWLDDYFKGYCNNVKGGYNNILPSHLIVIKLVTILPINKLTCRSET
;
A
#
# COMPACT_ATOMS: atom_id res chain seq x y z
N MET A 1 -3.68 -5.96 -21.82
CA MET A 1 -3.26 -4.64 -21.31
C MET A 1 -4.49 -3.98 -20.71
N PHE A 2 -4.43 -3.50 -19.46
CA PHE A 2 -5.57 -2.79 -18.86
C PHE A 2 -5.67 -1.37 -19.42
N PRO A 3 -6.87 -0.75 -19.42
CA PRO A 3 -7.07 0.57 -19.99
C PRO A 3 -6.56 1.72 -19.09
N TYR A 4 -5.37 1.59 -18.49
CA TYR A 4 -4.77 2.49 -17.50
C TYR A 4 -5.10 3.99 -17.67
N GLY A 5 -6.13 4.47 -16.95
CA GLY A 5 -6.53 5.88 -16.90
C GLY A 5 -7.03 6.50 -18.21
N LYS A 6 -7.57 5.69 -19.12
CA LYS A 6 -8.13 6.11 -20.42
C LYS A 6 -9.25 7.17 -20.33
N THR A 7 -10.16 7.11 -19.35
CA THR A 7 -11.30 8.05 -19.23
C THR A 7 -10.88 9.42 -18.70
N ILE A 8 -9.74 9.49 -18.03
CA ILE A 8 -9.18 10.72 -17.46
C ILE A 8 -7.95 11.24 -18.23
N ASN A 9 -7.58 10.58 -19.34
CA ASN A 9 -6.44 10.92 -20.18
C ASN A 9 -5.10 11.02 -19.43
N GLU A 10 -4.88 10.18 -18.41
CA GLU A 10 -3.67 10.18 -17.58
C GLU A 10 -3.21 8.74 -17.31
N ALA A 11 -1.93 8.43 -17.56
CA ALA A 11 -1.39 7.10 -17.31
C ALA A 11 -1.16 6.87 -15.80
N THR A 12 -2.18 6.36 -15.10
CA THR A 12 -2.13 6.21 -13.63
C THR A 12 -1.48 4.92 -13.12
N GLY A 13 -1.24 3.95 -14.00
CA GLY A 13 -0.77 2.60 -13.64
C GLY A 13 -1.79 1.73 -12.87
N ARG A 14 -3.02 2.22 -12.66
CA ARG A 14 -4.09 1.50 -11.94
C ARG A 14 -4.87 0.58 -12.89
N PRO A 15 -5.29 -0.62 -12.46
CA PRO A 15 -6.03 -1.57 -13.30
C PRO A 15 -7.50 -1.13 -13.54
N SER A 16 -7.70 0.09 -14.02
CA SER A 16 -8.97 0.74 -14.31
C SER A 16 -8.77 1.74 -15.45
N ASP A 17 -9.86 2.10 -16.13
CA ASP A 17 -9.87 3.19 -17.10
C ASP A 17 -9.93 4.57 -16.45
N GLY A 18 -10.23 4.65 -15.16
CA GLY A 18 -10.19 5.88 -14.37
C GLY A 18 -9.47 5.69 -13.03
N LEU A 19 -9.96 6.40 -12.02
CA LEU A 19 -9.46 6.32 -10.64
C LEU A 19 -10.08 5.13 -9.90
N LEU A 20 -9.37 4.62 -8.89
CA LEU A 20 -9.86 3.63 -7.95
C LEU A 20 -10.49 4.30 -6.73
N ILE A 21 -11.30 3.56 -5.98
CA ILE A 21 -11.92 4.05 -4.73
C ILE A 21 -10.89 4.67 -3.77
N ILE A 22 -9.69 4.11 -3.69
CA ILE A 22 -8.60 4.61 -2.83
C ILE A 22 -8.11 6.00 -3.23
N ASP A 23 -8.23 6.37 -4.51
CA ASP A 23 -7.83 7.68 -5.01
C ASP A 23 -8.86 8.75 -4.65
N TYR A 24 -10.14 8.40 -4.70
CA TYR A 24 -11.21 9.27 -4.23
C TYR A 24 -11.08 9.50 -2.73
N ILE A 25 -10.72 8.47 -1.96
CA ILE A 25 -10.47 8.60 -0.53
C ILE A 25 -9.27 9.52 -0.27
N ALA A 26 -8.14 9.34 -0.97
CA ALA A 26 -7.00 10.23 -0.89
C ALA A 26 -7.39 11.70 -1.18
N ARG A 27 -8.12 11.93 -2.28
CA ARG A 27 -8.61 13.27 -2.66
C ARG A 27 -9.53 13.88 -1.61
N SER A 28 -10.45 13.09 -1.05
CA SER A 28 -11.36 13.55 0.01
C SER A 28 -10.62 13.97 1.29
N ALA A 29 -9.42 13.41 1.52
CA ALA A 29 -8.56 13.71 2.65
C ALA A 29 -7.47 14.76 2.32
N ASP A 30 -7.56 15.43 1.17
CA ASP A 30 -6.56 16.38 0.67
C ASP A 30 -5.12 15.79 0.58
N LEU A 31 -5.06 14.52 0.19
CA LEU A 31 -3.83 13.76 -0.01
C LEU A 31 -3.52 13.58 -1.49
N PRO A 32 -2.22 13.56 -1.85
CA PRO A 32 -1.82 13.16 -3.19
C PRO A 32 -2.22 11.70 -3.42
N LEU A 33 -2.29 11.30 -4.69
CA LEU A 33 -2.50 9.90 -5.03
C LEU A 33 -1.42 9.03 -4.41
N VAL A 34 -1.85 7.95 -3.74
CA VAL A 34 -0.93 7.01 -3.10
C VAL A 34 -0.05 6.33 -4.13
N VAL A 35 1.23 6.25 -3.81
CA VAL A 35 2.26 5.63 -4.66
C VAL A 35 2.37 4.13 -4.38
N PRO A 36 2.56 3.27 -5.39
CA PRO A 36 2.75 1.84 -5.17
C PRO A 36 4.05 1.57 -4.38
N TYR A 37 4.01 0.69 -3.39
CA TYR A 37 5.16 0.33 -2.56
C TYR A 37 6.38 -0.12 -3.39
N LYS A 38 6.13 -0.92 -4.45
CA LYS A 38 7.18 -1.42 -5.34
C LYS A 38 7.75 -0.37 -6.31
N ASN A 39 7.23 0.85 -6.29
CA ASN A 39 7.75 1.99 -7.05
C ASN A 39 8.32 3.09 -6.13
N LEU A 40 8.57 2.76 -4.85
CA LEU A 40 9.19 3.71 -3.92
C LEU A 40 10.70 3.74 -4.14
N SER A 41 11.21 4.88 -4.58
CA SER A 41 12.61 5.23 -4.40
C SER A 41 12.85 5.74 -2.96
N ALA A 42 14.11 5.77 -2.53
CA ALA A 42 14.48 6.31 -1.21
C ALA A 42 14.02 7.77 -1.00
N SER A 43 13.94 8.58 -2.06
CA SER A 43 13.44 9.96 -2.01
C SER A 43 11.90 10.05 -1.91
N HIS A 44 11.18 9.04 -2.39
CA HIS A 44 9.72 8.99 -2.23
C HIS A 44 9.30 8.61 -0.81
N LEU A 45 10.12 7.88 -0.06
CA LEU A 45 9.82 7.50 1.33
C LEU A 45 9.66 8.70 2.26
N SER A 46 10.43 9.77 2.06
CA SER A 46 10.37 10.99 2.88
C SER A 46 9.35 12.02 2.39
N ALA A 47 8.93 11.94 1.12
CA ALA A 47 8.01 12.90 0.50
C ALA A 47 6.58 12.37 0.29
N SER A 48 6.35 11.05 0.33
CA SER A 48 5.02 10.48 0.09
C SER A 48 4.13 10.63 1.32
N ARG A 49 2.96 11.25 1.17
CA ARG A 49 1.90 11.31 2.19
C ARG A 49 0.99 10.05 2.15
N GLY A 50 1.58 8.87 1.92
CA GLY A 50 0.84 7.61 1.81
C GLY A 50 1.47 6.60 0.84
N VAL A 51 1.24 5.31 1.12
CA VAL A 51 1.82 4.19 0.36
C VAL A 51 0.75 3.12 0.12
N ASN A 52 0.74 2.59 -1.11
CA ASN A 52 -0.14 1.51 -1.53
C ASN A 52 0.63 0.19 -1.70
N PHE A 53 0.43 -0.74 -0.78
CA PHE A 53 0.94 -2.11 -0.80
C PHE A 53 0.03 -3.05 -1.58
N ALA A 54 -1.20 -2.63 -1.94
CA ALA A 54 -2.16 -3.49 -2.62
C ALA A 54 -1.65 -3.94 -4.00
N TYR A 55 -1.79 -5.24 -4.28
CA TYR A 55 -1.45 -5.82 -5.58
C TYR A 55 -2.70 -6.39 -6.28
N SER A 56 -2.88 -6.07 -7.56
CA SER A 56 -4.01 -6.59 -8.35
C SER A 56 -3.93 -8.11 -8.51
N GLY A 57 -4.99 -8.84 -8.14
CA GLY A 57 -4.97 -10.31 -8.15
C GLY A 57 -4.29 -10.95 -6.93
N ALA A 58 -4.04 -10.17 -5.87
CA ALA A 58 -3.59 -10.69 -4.59
C ALA A 58 -4.66 -11.55 -3.91
N THR A 59 -4.23 -12.67 -3.33
CA THR A 59 -5.08 -13.58 -2.57
C THR A 59 -5.09 -13.24 -1.09
N ALA A 60 -6.18 -13.52 -0.37
CA ALA A 60 -6.21 -13.37 1.09
C ALA A 60 -5.31 -14.41 1.78
N LEU A 61 -5.35 -15.65 1.30
CA LEU A 61 -4.52 -16.75 1.76
C LEU A 61 -3.27 -16.91 0.89
N SER A 62 -2.23 -17.56 1.40
CA SER A 62 -1.04 -17.87 0.60
C SER A 62 -1.35 -18.93 -0.47
N LYS A 63 -0.52 -19.01 -1.50
CA LYS A 63 -0.68 -20.01 -2.58
C LYS A 63 -0.62 -21.43 -2.02
N GLU A 64 0.23 -21.67 -1.03
CA GLU A 64 0.42 -22.98 -0.39
C GLU A 64 -0.85 -23.41 0.36
N VAL A 65 -1.53 -22.48 1.04
CA VAL A 65 -2.80 -22.76 1.73
C VAL A 65 -3.92 -23.06 0.74
N LEU A 66 -3.96 -22.34 -0.39
CA LEU A 66 -4.94 -22.58 -1.45
C LEU A 66 -4.69 -23.92 -2.17
N ALA A 67 -3.41 -24.25 -2.44
CA ALA A 67 -3.03 -25.52 -3.06
C ALA A 67 -3.45 -26.73 -2.20
N LYS A 68 -3.32 -26.64 -0.87
CA LYS A 68 -3.83 -27.67 0.07
C LYS A 68 -5.35 -27.86 0.01
N LYS A 69 -6.08 -26.90 -0.54
CA LYS A 69 -7.54 -26.95 -0.79
C LYS A 69 -7.87 -27.33 -2.24
N ASN A 70 -6.90 -27.81 -3.01
CA ASN A 70 -7.01 -28.09 -4.45
C ASN A 70 -7.36 -26.86 -5.31
N ILE A 71 -6.96 -25.66 -4.85
CA ILE A 71 -7.11 -24.40 -5.59
C ILE A 71 -5.72 -23.96 -6.06
N ILE A 72 -5.43 -24.14 -7.35
CA ILE A 72 -4.14 -23.78 -7.96
C ILE A 72 -4.32 -22.46 -8.71
N LEU A 73 -3.51 -21.47 -8.37
CA LEU A 73 -3.52 -20.15 -9.00
C LEU A 73 -2.10 -19.75 -9.41
N ASP A 74 -1.66 -20.22 -10.57
CA ASP A 74 -0.31 -19.94 -11.08
C ASP A 74 -0.11 -18.43 -11.33
N TRP A 75 -1.17 -17.77 -11.80
CA TRP A 75 -1.21 -16.33 -12.04
C TRP A 75 -1.31 -15.48 -10.75
N ALA A 76 -1.63 -16.10 -9.60
CA ALA A 76 -1.86 -15.35 -8.38
C ALA A 76 -0.64 -14.51 -8.03
N LYS A 77 -0.93 -13.28 -7.61
CA LYS A 77 0.06 -12.29 -7.23
C LYS A 77 0.33 -12.40 -5.72
N PRO A 78 1.26 -11.62 -5.16
CA PRO A 78 1.62 -11.72 -3.75
C PRO A 78 0.40 -11.73 -2.84
N SER A 79 0.37 -12.67 -1.88
CA SER A 79 -0.74 -12.82 -0.94
C SER A 79 -0.84 -11.63 0.03
N LEU A 80 -1.91 -11.57 0.80
CA LEU A 80 -2.09 -10.57 1.85
C LEU A 80 -0.94 -10.63 2.88
N SER A 81 -0.50 -11.83 3.26
CA SER A 81 0.64 -11.99 4.17
C SER A 81 1.93 -11.36 3.63
N VAL A 82 2.17 -11.45 2.31
CA VAL A 82 3.35 -10.81 1.69
C VAL A 82 3.21 -9.29 1.69
N GLN A 83 2.01 -8.76 1.43
CA GLN A 83 1.74 -7.33 1.47
C GLN A 83 1.87 -6.75 2.90
N LEU A 84 1.48 -7.52 3.92
CA LEU A 84 1.72 -7.18 5.33
C LEU A 84 3.21 -7.20 5.68
N GLY A 85 3.97 -8.17 5.18
CA GLY A 85 5.43 -8.18 5.36
C GLY A 85 6.10 -6.92 4.77
N TRP A 86 5.65 -6.46 3.60
CA TRP A 86 6.14 -5.20 3.02
C TRP A 86 5.81 -3.98 3.88
N LEU A 87 4.63 -3.97 4.53
CA LEU A 87 4.25 -2.92 5.46
C LEU A 87 5.18 -2.90 6.68
N ASP A 88 5.48 -4.08 7.24
CA ASP A 88 6.42 -4.21 8.36
C ASP A 88 7.82 -3.71 7.98
N ASP A 89 8.31 -4.09 6.80
CA ASP A 89 9.62 -3.62 6.29
C ASP A 89 9.64 -2.10 6.08
N TYR A 90 8.55 -1.54 5.54
CA TYR A 90 8.39 -0.10 5.38
C TYR A 90 8.47 0.62 6.73
N PHE A 91 7.75 0.13 7.74
CA PHE A 91 7.77 0.74 9.07
C PHE A 91 9.11 0.56 9.79
N LYS A 92 9.78 -0.59 9.68
CA LYS A 92 11.15 -0.77 10.19
C LYS A 92 12.10 0.26 9.60
N GLY A 93 12.08 0.42 8.28
CA GLY A 93 12.88 1.44 7.59
C GLY A 93 12.51 2.86 8.03
N TYR A 94 11.22 3.17 8.11
CA TYR A 94 10.74 4.47 8.55
C TYR A 94 11.18 4.80 9.98
N CYS A 95 10.92 3.91 10.95
CA CYS A 95 11.27 4.09 12.35
C CYS A 95 12.79 4.18 12.57
N ASN A 96 13.60 3.44 11.80
CA ASN A 96 15.06 3.51 11.90
C ASN A 96 15.65 4.82 11.33
N ASN A 97 15.00 5.41 10.34
CA ASN A 97 15.43 6.68 9.74
C ASN A 97 14.94 7.91 10.51
N VAL A 98 13.87 7.78 11.30
CA VAL A 98 13.41 8.81 12.24
C VAL A 98 14.23 8.73 13.54
N LYS A 99 15.50 9.18 13.48
CA LYS A 99 16.30 9.49 14.67
C LYS A 99 15.94 10.87 15.22
N GLY A 100 14.73 11.02 15.75
CA GLY A 100 14.25 12.25 16.35
C GLY A 100 12.96 11.98 17.10
N GLY A 101 12.97 12.26 18.41
CA GLY A 101 11.99 11.77 19.38
C GLY A 101 10.52 11.85 18.96
N TYR A 102 9.77 10.84 19.40
CA TYR A 102 8.32 10.74 19.40
C TYR A 102 7.65 12.04 19.83
N ASN A 103 7.37 12.95 18.91
CA ASN A 103 6.42 14.04 19.12
C ASN A 103 5.96 14.55 17.76
N ASN A 104 5.00 13.80 17.19
CA ASN A 104 4.29 14.13 15.96
C ASN A 104 5.26 14.03 14.76
N ILE A 105 4.95 13.53 13.57
CA ILE A 105 3.81 13.74 12.72
C ILE A 105 4.01 12.61 11.69
N LEU A 106 3.19 11.56 11.67
CA LEU A 106 2.81 11.07 10.35
C LEU A 106 1.89 12.20 9.87
N PRO A 107 2.26 13.04 8.88
CA PRO A 107 1.27 13.93 8.28
C PRO A 107 0.09 13.06 7.82
N SER A 108 -1.08 13.60 7.54
CA SER A 108 -2.19 12.79 7.02
C SER A 108 -1.68 11.84 5.91
N HIS A 109 -1.68 10.54 6.20
CA HIS A 109 -1.07 9.45 5.43
C HIS A 109 -2.14 8.41 5.11
N LEU A 110 -2.25 8.02 3.84
CA LEU A 110 -3.13 6.92 3.45
C LEU A 110 -2.31 5.65 3.23
N ILE A 111 -2.56 4.62 4.03
CA ILE A 111 -1.96 3.28 3.87
C ILE A 111 -3.01 2.34 3.29
N VAL A 112 -2.67 1.72 2.16
CA VAL A 112 -3.55 0.79 1.45
C VAL A 112 -2.85 -0.57 1.39
N ILE A 113 -3.43 -1.60 2.01
CA ILE A 113 -2.86 -2.97 2.00
C ILE A 113 -3.65 -3.88 1.06
N LYS A 114 -4.94 -3.58 0.88
CA LYS A 114 -5.84 -4.25 -0.05
C LYS A 114 -6.88 -3.24 -0.50
N LEU A 115 -7.51 -3.47 -1.65
CA LEU A 115 -8.56 -2.60 -2.20
C LEU A 115 -9.72 -2.29 -1.22
N VAL A 116 -9.84 -3.04 -0.11
CA VAL A 116 -10.95 -2.96 0.85
C VAL A 116 -10.46 -2.66 2.28
N THR A 117 -9.15 -2.52 2.54
CA THR A 117 -8.65 -2.26 3.90
C THR A 117 -7.80 -1.01 3.93
N ILE A 118 -8.34 0.01 4.59
CA ILE A 118 -7.72 1.31 4.85
C ILE A 118 -7.53 1.38 6.36
N LEU A 119 -6.29 1.57 6.80
CA LEU A 119 -5.99 1.72 8.22
C LEU A 119 -5.86 3.21 8.56
N PRO A 120 -6.71 3.75 9.46
CA PRO A 120 -6.50 5.09 9.99
C PRO A 120 -5.25 5.11 10.88
N ILE A 121 -4.43 6.15 10.69
CA ILE A 121 -3.04 6.24 11.16
C ILE A 121 -2.91 6.29 12.69
N ASN A 122 -3.93 6.79 13.37
CA ASN A 122 -3.97 6.89 14.84
C ASN A 122 -3.88 5.54 15.57
N LYS A 123 -3.73 4.43 14.84
CA LYS A 123 -3.45 3.09 15.37
C LYS A 123 -2.04 2.55 15.06
N LEU A 124 -1.18 3.26 14.34
CA LEU A 124 0.15 2.78 13.93
C LEU A 124 1.24 3.62 14.60
N THR A 125 1.90 3.07 15.61
CA THR A 125 3.01 3.70 16.34
C THR A 125 4.28 2.87 16.18
N CYS A 126 5.42 3.52 15.90
CA CYS A 126 6.73 2.89 16.12
C CYS A 126 6.80 2.51 17.61
N ARG A 127 7.08 1.25 17.93
CA ARG A 127 7.33 0.82 19.30
C ARG A 127 8.82 0.60 19.43
N SER A 128 9.49 1.25 20.39
CA SER A 128 10.87 0.89 20.72
C SER A 128 10.86 -0.51 21.32
N GLU A 129 11.67 -1.42 20.77
CA GLU A 129 12.03 -2.64 21.47
C GLU A 129 12.84 -2.23 22.71
N THR A 130 12.27 -2.47 23.89
CA THR A 130 12.97 -2.42 25.20
C THR A 130 13.34 -3.83 25.61
#